data_AF-A0A067CC48-F1
#
_entry.id   AF-A0A067CC48-F1
#
_cell.length_a   1.000
_cell.length_b   1.000
_cell.length_c   1.000
_cell.angle_alpha   90.00
_cell.angle_beta   90.00
_cell.angle_gamma   90.00
#
_symmetry.space_group_name_H-M   'P 1'
#
loop_
_entity.id
_entity.type
_entity.pdbx_description
1 polymer ?
#
loop_
_entity_poly.entity_id
_entity_poly.type
_entity_poly.pdbx_seq_one_letter_code
_entity_poly.pdbx_strand_id
1 'polypeptide(L)'
;MTTIGSTPFQSIESTGADVATELLADERGPLTYLFDWFIKALRDADSACAKQGIFGLGLLLPLPALLPALCISFKVDGKITWQWRTIFALVWLVDAACLVYCIRAIPSWPSATKATLSRTIAHLAIYIGITMHHAFIALQLDGQITLLLKWITWGWIWVFFPFVVTTLPEHATLLTIVAWAQMVLLAPRLDGAVLWSWPVVILPLELYAMGSLVSRVYYTLCSTERPPRAVAVASLIACTLLLVAPLGLLLARLEGCEFPTSRILVPWFLLYGFLMLWGFVVALHKDADNLYRVVFAARGMHAA
;
A
#
# COMPACT_ATOMS: atom_id res chain seq x y z
N MET A 1 -2.26 -52.39 -44.91
CA MET A 1 -2.97 -51.99 -43.68
C MET A 1 -1.93 -51.32 -42.80
N THR A 2 -1.92 -49.99 -42.81
CA THR A 2 -0.88 -49.17 -42.18
C THR A 2 -1.56 -48.33 -41.12
N THR A 3 -1.30 -48.62 -39.86
CA THR A 3 -1.87 -47.95 -38.69
C THR A 3 -1.20 -46.60 -38.51
N ILE A 4 -1.94 -45.52 -38.79
CA ILE A 4 -1.51 -44.14 -38.54
C ILE A 4 -1.70 -43.86 -37.04
N GLY A 5 -0.60 -43.63 -36.33
CA GLY A 5 -0.60 -43.24 -34.92
C GLY A 5 -1.03 -41.78 -34.77
N SER A 6 -2.13 -41.56 -34.05
CA SER A 6 -2.56 -40.25 -33.58
C SER A 6 -1.66 -39.79 -32.42
N THR A 7 -0.88 -38.73 -32.63
CA THR A 7 -0.18 -38.03 -31.56
C THR A 7 -1.16 -37.22 -30.70
N PRO A 8 -0.97 -37.17 -29.37
CA PRO A 8 -1.86 -36.42 -28.48
C PRO A 8 -1.53 -34.93 -28.56
N PHE A 9 -2.45 -34.14 -29.12
CA PHE A 9 -2.51 -32.69 -28.94
C PHE A 9 -2.96 -32.41 -27.51
N GLN A 10 -2.03 -32.36 -26.56
CA GLN A 10 -2.29 -31.87 -25.20
C GLN A 10 -1.19 -30.86 -24.79
N SER A 11 -1.64 -29.71 -24.26
CA SER A 11 -0.91 -28.78 -23.37
C SER A 11 -0.03 -27.65 -23.95
N ILE A 12 -0.45 -26.94 -25.00
CA ILE A 12 0.17 -25.63 -25.34
C ILE A 12 -0.64 -24.43 -24.79
N GLU A 13 -1.92 -24.60 -24.45
CA GLU A 13 -2.76 -23.50 -23.96
C GLU A 13 -2.54 -23.11 -22.48
N SER A 14 -1.99 -23.99 -21.62
CA SER A 14 -1.75 -23.61 -20.21
C SER A 14 -0.54 -22.68 -20.03
N THR A 15 0.44 -22.73 -20.94
CA THR A 15 1.68 -21.95 -20.83
C THR A 15 1.47 -20.46 -21.16
N GLY A 16 0.48 -20.12 -21.98
CA GLY A 16 0.19 -18.73 -22.34
C GLY A 16 -0.50 -17.93 -21.23
N ALA A 17 -1.35 -18.58 -20.43
CA ALA A 17 -2.08 -17.94 -19.34
C ALA A 17 -1.16 -17.59 -18.17
N ASP A 18 -0.22 -18.47 -17.82
CA ASP A 18 0.76 -18.21 -16.75
C ASP A 18 1.69 -17.05 -17.10
N VAL A 19 2.17 -16.98 -18.36
CA VAL A 19 3.04 -15.89 -18.83
C VAL A 19 2.32 -14.53 -18.86
N ALA A 20 1.03 -14.49 -19.24
CA ALA A 20 0.25 -13.27 -19.22
C ALA A 20 -0.04 -12.76 -17.79
N THR A 21 -0.20 -13.68 -16.83
CA THR A 21 -0.43 -13.34 -15.43
C THR A 21 0.85 -12.81 -14.77
N GLU A 22 2.02 -13.34 -15.15
CA GLU A 22 3.33 -12.85 -14.73
C GLU A 22 3.64 -11.44 -15.29
N LEU A 23 3.20 -11.16 -16.52
CA LEU A 23 3.31 -9.83 -17.15
C LEU A 23 2.43 -8.75 -16.50
N LEU A 24 1.25 -9.12 -15.98
CA LEU A 24 0.35 -8.19 -15.26
C LEU A 24 0.80 -7.92 -13.82
N ALA A 25 1.45 -8.90 -13.19
CA ALA A 25 2.11 -8.76 -11.90
C ALA A 25 3.26 -7.72 -11.94
N ASP A 26 3.90 -7.58 -13.10
CA ASP A 26 5.03 -6.67 -13.34
C ASP A 26 4.62 -5.18 -13.39
N GLU A 27 3.34 -4.85 -13.62
CA GLU A 27 2.90 -3.44 -13.75
C GLU A 27 2.58 -2.75 -12.42
N ARG A 28 2.41 -3.50 -11.33
CA ARG A 28 1.79 -2.97 -10.11
C ARG A 28 2.77 -2.62 -8.98
N GLY A 29 4.06 -2.87 -9.17
CA GLY A 29 5.11 -2.71 -8.15
C GLY A 29 5.09 -3.80 -7.07
N PRO A 30 6.18 -4.00 -6.31
CA PRO A 30 6.35 -5.14 -5.40
C PRO A 30 5.40 -5.16 -4.21
N LEU A 31 4.90 -4.01 -3.74
CA LEU A 31 3.87 -4.00 -2.69
C LEU A 31 2.56 -4.55 -3.22
N THR A 32 2.12 -4.10 -4.39
CA THR A 32 0.90 -4.62 -5.02
C THR A 32 1.08 -6.08 -5.42
N TYR A 33 2.26 -6.47 -5.92
CA TYR A 33 2.59 -7.86 -6.15
C TYR A 33 2.46 -8.69 -4.88
N LEU A 34 2.97 -8.20 -3.76
CA LEU A 34 2.89 -8.92 -2.49
C LEU A 34 1.45 -8.98 -1.95
N PHE A 35 0.66 -7.92 -2.15
CA PHE A 35 -0.78 -7.94 -1.88
C PHE A 35 -1.55 -8.91 -2.78
N ASP A 36 -1.27 -8.90 -4.09
CA ASP A 36 -1.90 -9.79 -5.06
C ASP A 36 -1.50 -11.25 -4.80
N TRP A 37 -0.22 -11.50 -4.47
CA TRP A 37 0.26 -12.80 -4.01
C TRP A 37 -0.44 -13.23 -2.72
N PHE A 38 -0.59 -12.33 -1.75
CA PHE A 38 -1.29 -12.62 -0.51
C PHE A 38 -2.76 -12.98 -0.76
N ILE A 39 -3.47 -12.21 -1.60
CA ILE A 39 -4.86 -12.48 -1.99
C ILE A 39 -4.97 -13.81 -2.73
N LYS A 40 -4.03 -14.10 -3.64
CA LYS A 40 -3.97 -15.35 -4.40
C LYS A 40 -3.71 -16.54 -3.46
N ALA A 41 -2.70 -16.44 -2.60
CA ALA A 41 -2.38 -17.47 -1.60
C ALA A 41 -3.57 -17.75 -0.69
N LEU A 42 -4.30 -16.71 -0.27
CA LEU A 42 -5.50 -16.87 0.56
C LEU A 42 -6.64 -17.59 -0.18
N ARG A 43 -6.81 -17.30 -1.48
CA ARG A 43 -7.82 -17.92 -2.34
C ARG A 43 -7.49 -19.39 -2.64
N ASP A 44 -6.23 -19.67 -2.95
CA ASP A 44 -5.74 -20.98 -3.39
C ASP A 44 -5.55 -21.96 -2.21
N ALA A 45 -5.64 -21.49 -0.96
CA ALA A 45 -5.54 -22.33 0.21
C ALA A 45 -6.77 -23.24 0.38
N ASP A 46 -6.58 -24.56 0.30
CA ASP A 46 -7.68 -25.54 0.38
C ASP A 46 -8.24 -25.77 1.79
N SER A 47 -7.51 -25.37 2.83
CA SER A 47 -7.89 -25.62 4.23
C SER A 47 -8.08 -24.33 5.03
N ALA A 48 -9.02 -24.36 5.98
CA ALA A 48 -9.24 -23.26 6.91
C ALA A 48 -7.97 -22.94 7.73
N CYS A 49 -7.19 -23.97 8.10
CA CYS A 49 -5.93 -23.80 8.82
C CYS A 49 -4.89 -23.05 7.97
N ALA A 50 -4.75 -23.40 6.68
CA ALA A 50 -3.85 -22.68 5.77
C ALA A 50 -4.32 -21.23 5.56
N LYS A 51 -5.62 -20.99 5.38
CA LYS A 51 -6.19 -19.63 5.28
C LYS A 51 -5.92 -18.80 6.53
N GLN A 52 -6.05 -19.38 7.72
CA GLN A 52 -5.71 -18.72 8.99
C GLN A 52 -4.23 -18.40 9.08
N GLY A 53 -3.35 -19.34 8.69
CA GLY A 53 -1.89 -19.12 8.67
C GLY A 53 -1.49 -18.00 7.72
N ILE A 54 -2.02 -18.01 6.49
CA ILE A 54 -1.80 -16.96 5.50
C ILE A 54 -2.34 -15.64 6.04
N PHE A 55 -3.58 -15.59 6.51
CA PHE A 55 -4.15 -14.37 7.08
C PHE A 55 -3.34 -13.81 8.25
N GLY A 56 -2.87 -14.67 9.15
CA GLY A 56 -1.95 -14.29 10.23
C GLY A 56 -0.67 -13.65 9.70
N LEU A 57 -0.07 -14.21 8.64
CA LEU A 57 1.07 -13.60 7.95
C LEU A 57 0.71 -12.25 7.30
N GLY A 58 -0.48 -12.14 6.72
CA GLY A 58 -1.01 -10.88 6.18
C GLY A 58 -1.21 -9.79 7.23
N LEU A 59 -1.58 -10.15 8.46
CA LEU A 59 -1.66 -9.21 9.58
C LEU A 59 -0.28 -8.70 10.05
N LEU A 60 0.78 -9.45 9.78
CA LEU A 60 2.16 -9.00 10.03
C LEU A 60 2.67 -8.06 8.94
N LEU A 61 2.09 -8.12 7.73
CA LEU A 61 2.50 -7.27 6.62
C LEU A 61 2.38 -5.74 6.88
N PRO A 62 1.33 -5.21 7.53
CA PRO A 62 1.26 -3.79 7.86
C PRO A 62 2.17 -3.40 9.04
N LEU A 63 2.70 -4.36 9.81
CA LEU A 63 3.49 -4.09 11.02
C LEU A 63 4.67 -3.12 10.78
N PRO A 64 5.44 -3.22 9.67
CA PRO A 64 6.51 -2.26 9.38
C PRO A 64 6.04 -0.83 9.10
N ALA A 65 4.75 -0.60 8.80
CA ALA A 65 4.18 0.75 8.70
C ALA A 65 3.59 1.20 10.05
N LEU A 66 2.94 0.29 10.78
CA LEU A 66 2.30 0.57 12.08
C LEU A 66 3.33 0.93 13.16
N LEU A 67 4.41 0.16 13.26
CA LEU A 67 5.42 0.35 14.31
C LEU A 67 6.14 1.70 14.20
N PRO A 68 6.65 2.13 13.02
CA PRO A 68 7.21 3.47 12.87
C PRO A 68 6.22 4.57 13.19
N ALA A 69 4.96 4.46 12.74
CA ALA A 69 3.95 5.46 13.06
C ALA A 69 3.70 5.58 14.59
N LEU A 70 3.62 4.45 15.31
CA LEU A 70 3.57 4.43 16.77
C LEU A 70 4.80 5.06 17.41
N CYS A 71 6.00 4.67 16.97
CA CYS A 71 7.26 5.22 17.48
C CYS A 71 7.37 6.73 17.23
N ILE A 72 7.00 7.21 16.04
CA ILE A 72 6.91 8.64 15.69
C ILE A 72 5.97 9.33 16.66
N SER A 73 4.80 8.76 16.94
CA SER A 73 3.82 9.35 17.86
C SER A 73 4.36 9.48 19.29
N PHE A 74 5.02 8.43 19.79
CA PHE A 74 5.64 8.46 21.12
C PHE A 74 6.82 9.42 21.17
N LYS A 75 7.59 9.54 20.09
CA LYS A 75 8.72 10.48 19.97
C LYS A 75 8.23 11.92 19.97
N VAL A 76 7.19 12.24 19.19
CA VAL A 76 6.54 13.56 19.13
C VAL A 76 5.92 13.93 20.48
N ASP A 77 5.36 12.96 21.21
CA ASP A 77 4.82 13.16 22.56
C ASP A 77 5.90 13.16 23.67
N GLY A 78 7.20 13.07 23.31
CA GLY A 78 8.32 13.07 24.26
C GLY A 78 8.41 11.82 25.15
N LYS A 79 7.73 10.72 24.79
CA LYS A 79 7.71 9.46 25.54
C LYS A 79 8.93 8.58 25.26
N ILE A 80 9.56 8.74 24.10
CA ILE A 80 10.82 8.08 23.74
C ILE A 80 11.85 9.11 23.27
N THR A 81 13.11 8.89 23.63
CA THR A 81 14.23 9.81 23.32
C THR A 81 15.10 9.31 22.16
N TRP A 82 14.76 8.16 21.56
CA TRP A 82 15.53 7.53 20.48
C TRP A 82 15.78 8.45 19.28
N GLN A 83 16.90 8.31 18.59
CA GLN A 83 17.17 9.07 17.37
C GLN A 83 16.15 8.74 16.27
N TRP A 84 15.88 9.68 15.36
CA TRP A 84 14.96 9.45 14.25
C TRP A 84 15.43 8.30 13.36
N ARG A 85 16.74 8.17 13.15
CA ARG A 85 17.33 7.00 12.46
C ARG A 85 16.89 5.65 13.06
N THR A 86 16.80 5.55 14.40
CA THR A 86 16.33 4.32 15.07
C THR A 86 14.85 4.09 14.83
N ILE A 87 14.04 5.15 14.82
CA ILE A 87 12.58 5.08 14.57
C ILE A 87 12.30 4.62 13.12
N PHE A 88 13.10 5.11 12.17
CA PHE A 88 12.98 4.74 10.75
C PHE A 88 13.67 3.42 10.39
N ALA A 89 14.37 2.75 11.30
CA ALA A 89 15.12 1.52 11.00
C ALA A 89 14.23 0.39 10.42
N LEU A 90 13.00 0.25 10.91
CA LEU A 90 12.05 -0.73 10.36
C LEU A 90 11.59 -0.37 8.94
N VAL A 91 11.39 0.92 8.65
CA VAL A 91 11.08 1.40 7.29
C VAL A 91 12.23 1.06 6.35
N TRP A 92 13.47 1.32 6.78
CA TRP A 92 14.64 1.00 5.98
C TRP A 92 14.86 -0.49 5.76
N LEU A 93 14.46 -1.33 6.71
CA LEU A 93 14.50 -2.79 6.52
C LEU A 93 13.54 -3.21 5.40
N VAL A 94 12.35 -2.60 5.32
CA VAL A 94 11.41 -2.82 4.22
C VAL A 94 11.96 -2.27 2.91
N ASP A 95 12.50 -1.06 2.91
CA ASP A 95 13.12 -0.44 1.74
C ASP A 95 14.26 -1.33 1.20
N ALA A 96 15.13 -1.83 2.09
CA ALA A 96 16.20 -2.75 1.74
C ALA A 96 15.69 -4.09 1.21
N ALA A 97 14.64 -4.66 1.80
CA ALA A 97 14.03 -5.89 1.30
C ALA A 97 13.44 -5.69 -0.12
N CYS A 98 12.76 -4.57 -0.37
CA CYS A 98 12.25 -4.20 -1.68
C CYS A 98 13.39 -4.00 -2.70
N LEU A 99 14.48 -3.33 -2.32
CA LEU A 99 15.66 -3.17 -3.17
C LEU A 99 16.31 -4.52 -3.52
N VAL A 100 16.50 -5.40 -2.54
CA VAL A 100 17.05 -6.75 -2.77
C VAL A 100 16.15 -7.55 -3.70
N TYR A 101 14.83 -7.45 -3.54
CA TYR A 101 13.86 -8.08 -4.43
C TYR A 101 14.02 -7.56 -5.87
N CYS A 102 14.01 -6.24 -6.07
CA CYS A 102 14.18 -5.62 -7.38
C CYS A 102 15.51 -6.04 -8.04
N ILE A 103 16.61 -6.08 -7.29
CA ILE A 103 17.92 -6.50 -7.80
C ILE A 103 17.91 -7.98 -8.20
N ARG A 104 17.30 -8.85 -7.40
CA ARG A 104 17.22 -10.29 -7.69
C ARG A 104 16.31 -10.63 -8.87
N ALA A 105 15.33 -9.78 -9.17
CA ALA A 105 14.46 -9.94 -10.33
C ALA A 105 15.18 -9.65 -11.67
N ILE A 106 16.35 -8.98 -11.66
CA ILE A 106 17.09 -8.61 -12.88
C ILE A 106 17.70 -9.85 -13.60
N PRO A 107 18.43 -10.77 -12.94
CA PRO A 107 19.17 -11.84 -13.62
C PRO A 107 18.33 -13.07 -13.97
N SER A 108 17.17 -13.27 -13.33
CA SER A 108 16.31 -14.46 -13.54
C SER A 108 15.53 -14.43 -14.85
N TRP A 109 15.79 -13.47 -15.73
CA TRP A 109 14.98 -13.20 -16.92
C TRP A 109 15.82 -13.33 -18.21
N PRO A 110 16.26 -14.55 -18.58
CA PRO A 110 17.04 -14.80 -19.79
C PRO A 110 16.32 -14.47 -21.10
N SER A 111 15.04 -14.12 -21.06
CA SER A 111 14.20 -13.70 -22.20
C SER A 111 13.65 -12.27 -22.07
N ALA A 112 14.18 -11.44 -21.15
CA ALA A 112 13.66 -10.09 -20.91
C ALA A 112 13.65 -9.25 -22.17
N THR A 113 12.48 -8.76 -22.56
CA THR A 113 12.39 -7.73 -23.59
C THR A 113 13.08 -6.45 -23.10
N LYS A 114 13.56 -5.59 -24.01
CA LYS A 114 14.09 -4.27 -23.65
C LYS A 114 13.13 -3.46 -22.77
N ALA A 115 11.81 -3.64 -22.96
CA ALA A 115 10.78 -3.00 -22.16
C ALA A 115 10.81 -3.46 -20.70
N THR A 116 10.92 -4.77 -20.47
CA THR A 116 11.03 -5.37 -19.14
C THR A 116 12.26 -4.88 -18.37
N LEU A 117 13.42 -4.81 -19.03
CA LEU A 117 14.64 -4.27 -18.41
C LEU A 117 14.48 -2.78 -18.05
N SER A 118 13.94 -1.97 -18.96
CA SER A 118 13.70 -0.54 -18.71
C SER A 118 12.81 -0.33 -17.49
N ARG A 119 11.72 -1.08 -17.37
CA ARG A 119 10.77 -1.02 -16.26
C ARG A 119 11.43 -1.44 -14.94
N THR A 120 12.18 -2.53 -14.92
CA THR A 120 12.89 -2.98 -13.70
C THR A 120 13.91 -1.93 -13.23
N ILE A 121 14.65 -1.31 -14.15
CA ILE A 121 15.59 -0.22 -13.83
C ILE A 121 14.85 0.98 -13.23
N ALA A 122 13.70 1.32 -13.76
CA ALA A 122 12.94 2.46 -13.29
C ALA A 122 12.23 2.19 -11.95
N HIS A 123 11.70 0.98 -11.72
CA HIS A 123 11.30 0.53 -10.38
C HIS A 123 12.46 0.60 -9.38
N LEU A 124 13.65 0.13 -9.76
CA LEU A 124 14.83 0.24 -8.91
C LEU A 124 15.16 1.71 -8.59
N ALA A 125 15.09 2.60 -9.58
CA ALA A 125 15.28 4.04 -9.38
C ALA A 125 14.24 4.64 -8.42
N ILE A 126 12.96 4.24 -8.55
CA ILE A 126 11.88 4.62 -7.63
C ILE A 126 12.20 4.19 -6.20
N TYR A 127 12.58 2.93 -5.99
CA TYR A 127 12.90 2.43 -4.65
C TYR A 127 14.12 3.12 -4.05
N ILE A 128 15.15 3.38 -4.85
CA ILE A 128 16.31 4.16 -4.40
C ILE A 128 15.86 5.56 -3.99
N GLY A 129 15.02 6.23 -4.77
CA GLY A 129 14.47 7.54 -4.45
C GLY A 129 13.67 7.58 -3.15
N ILE A 130 12.76 6.62 -2.96
CA ILE A 130 11.97 6.47 -1.73
C ILE A 130 12.88 6.23 -0.52
N THR A 131 13.87 5.34 -0.66
CA THR A 131 14.85 5.04 0.41
C THR A 131 15.65 6.29 0.77
N MET A 132 16.15 7.02 -0.24
CA MET A 132 16.85 8.29 -0.05
C MET A 132 15.97 9.33 0.63
N HIS A 133 14.70 9.43 0.24
CA HIS A 133 13.75 10.34 0.86
C HIS A 133 13.53 10.03 2.35
N HIS A 134 13.31 8.77 2.72
CA HIS A 134 13.20 8.37 4.13
C HIS A 134 14.48 8.67 4.92
N ALA A 135 15.64 8.40 4.33
CA ALA A 135 16.92 8.74 4.94
C ALA A 135 17.07 10.25 5.16
N PHE A 136 16.73 11.07 4.16
CA PHE A 136 16.80 12.53 4.27
C PHE A 136 15.83 13.08 5.31
N ILE A 137 14.61 12.53 5.42
CA ILE A 137 13.66 12.90 6.48
C ILE A 137 14.27 12.63 7.86
N ALA A 138 14.80 11.42 8.09
CA ALA A 138 15.38 11.07 9.38
C ALA A 138 16.59 11.96 9.72
N LEU A 139 17.45 12.24 8.75
CA LEU A 139 18.61 13.11 8.91
C LEU A 139 18.22 14.56 9.21
N GLN A 140 17.19 15.09 8.52
CA GLN A 140 16.67 16.44 8.74
C GLN A 140 16.07 16.56 10.14
N LEU A 141 15.26 15.57 10.55
CA LEU A 141 14.62 15.54 11.86
C LEU A 141 15.63 15.37 13.01
N ASP A 142 16.76 14.68 12.79
CA ASP A 142 17.87 14.60 13.75
C ASP A 142 18.74 15.88 13.79
N GLY A 143 18.46 16.88 12.94
CA GLY A 143 19.29 18.09 12.81
C GLY A 143 20.70 17.82 12.27
N GLN A 144 20.95 16.63 11.75
CA GLN A 144 22.27 16.17 11.31
C GLN A 144 22.69 16.77 9.96
N ILE A 145 21.73 17.07 9.09
CA ILE A 145 22.02 17.69 7.78
C ILE A 145 22.65 19.07 7.97
N THR A 146 22.14 19.86 8.91
CA THR A 146 22.68 21.18 9.27
C THR A 146 24.11 21.09 9.83
N LEU A 147 24.46 19.99 10.50
CA LEU A 147 25.77 19.80 11.11
C LEU A 147 26.84 19.35 10.10
N LEU A 148 26.47 18.50 9.13
CA LEU A 148 27.41 17.90 8.18
C LEU A 148 27.94 18.92 7.16
N LEU A 149 27.07 19.79 6.65
CA LEU A 149 27.46 20.94 5.84
C LEU A 149 27.22 22.20 6.66
N LYS A 150 28.14 22.52 7.58
CA LYS A 150 28.15 23.67 8.51
C LYS A 150 27.67 25.04 7.94
N TRP A 151 27.51 25.16 6.62
CA TRP A 151 27.10 26.36 5.90
C TRP A 151 25.81 26.21 5.04
N ILE A 152 25.20 25.02 4.96
CA ILE A 152 24.02 24.78 4.12
C ILE A 152 22.92 24.12 4.96
N THR A 153 21.95 24.93 5.40
CA THR A 153 20.66 24.42 5.89
C THR A 153 19.87 23.90 4.70
N TRP A 154 19.64 22.59 4.64
CA TRP A 154 18.77 22.03 3.61
C TRP A 154 17.33 22.39 3.94
N GLY A 155 16.68 23.12 3.04
CA GLY A 155 15.23 23.29 3.10
C GLY A 155 14.51 21.97 2.86
N TRP A 156 13.29 21.85 3.36
CA TRP A 156 12.46 20.65 3.21
C TRP A 156 12.21 20.26 1.75
N ILE A 157 12.29 21.21 0.82
CA ILE A 157 12.19 20.93 -0.61
C ILE A 157 13.28 19.95 -1.10
N TRP A 158 14.50 20.06 -0.58
CA TRP A 158 15.61 19.17 -0.93
C TRP A 158 15.47 17.79 -0.28
N VAL A 159 14.84 17.74 0.91
CA VAL A 159 14.49 16.48 1.59
C VAL A 159 13.44 15.70 0.77
N PHE A 160 12.51 16.40 0.13
CA PHE A 160 11.46 15.79 -0.70
C PHE A 160 11.88 15.54 -2.14
N PHE A 161 12.96 16.18 -2.61
CA PHE A 161 13.43 16.08 -3.99
C PHE A 161 13.63 14.66 -4.51
N PRO A 162 14.26 13.71 -3.78
CA PRO A 162 14.40 12.33 -4.27
C PRO A 162 13.05 11.67 -4.57
N PHE A 163 12.04 11.90 -3.74
CA PHE A 163 10.69 11.39 -3.97
C PHE A 163 10.06 12.02 -5.22
N VAL A 164 10.19 13.34 -5.39
CA VAL A 164 9.63 14.06 -6.54
C VAL A 164 10.25 13.59 -7.85
N VAL A 165 11.59 13.51 -7.93
CA VAL A 165 12.29 13.12 -9.17
C VAL A 165 11.98 11.70 -9.57
N THR A 166 11.85 10.80 -8.61
CA THR A 166 11.70 9.38 -8.90
C THR A 166 10.25 8.98 -9.20
N THR A 167 9.26 9.72 -8.69
CA THR A 167 7.84 9.43 -8.95
C THR A 167 7.26 10.09 -10.21
N LEU A 168 7.99 11.03 -10.83
CA LEU A 168 7.57 11.78 -12.01
C LEU A 168 7.55 11.00 -13.36
N PRO A 169 8.55 10.14 -13.69
CA PRO A 169 8.76 9.73 -15.08
C PRO A 169 7.85 8.61 -15.59
N GLU A 170 7.38 7.70 -14.74
CA GLU A 170 6.84 6.43 -15.23
C GLU A 170 5.31 6.33 -15.22
N HIS A 171 4.65 6.84 -14.18
CA HIS A 171 3.19 6.79 -14.07
C HIS A 171 2.67 8.01 -13.29
N ALA A 172 2.32 9.08 -14.01
CA ALA A 172 1.59 10.22 -13.46
C ALA A 172 0.14 9.81 -13.13
N THR A 173 -0.01 8.95 -12.13
CA THR A 173 -1.30 8.65 -11.52
C THR A 173 -1.83 9.89 -10.81
N LEU A 174 -3.15 9.99 -10.64
CA LEU A 174 -3.74 11.07 -9.86
C LEU A 174 -3.13 11.15 -8.44
N LEU A 175 -2.81 9.99 -7.84
CA LEU A 175 -2.17 9.92 -6.52
C LEU A 175 -0.76 10.54 -6.53
N THR A 176 0.07 10.26 -7.53
CA THR A 176 1.43 10.82 -7.60
C THR A 176 1.40 12.33 -7.83
N ILE A 177 0.47 12.82 -8.67
CA ILE A 177 0.26 14.27 -8.86
C ILE A 177 -0.18 14.93 -7.55
N VAL A 178 -1.11 14.31 -6.82
CA VAL A 178 -1.58 14.83 -5.53
C VAL A 178 -0.47 14.81 -4.49
N ALA A 179 0.30 13.72 -4.40
CA ALA A 179 1.44 13.61 -3.49
C ALA A 179 2.48 14.69 -3.82
N TRP A 180 2.73 14.97 -5.10
CA TRP A 180 3.61 16.05 -5.51
C TRP A 180 3.09 17.43 -5.08
N ALA A 181 1.82 17.73 -5.38
CA ALA A 181 1.18 18.97 -4.94
C ALA A 181 1.25 19.12 -3.41
N GLN A 182 1.02 18.03 -2.67
CA GLN A 182 1.16 17.98 -1.21
C GLN A 182 2.57 18.35 -0.76
N MET A 183 3.62 17.79 -1.39
CA MET A 183 5.02 18.10 -1.04
C MET A 183 5.40 19.55 -1.35
N VAL A 184 4.91 20.11 -2.46
CA VAL A 184 5.13 21.52 -2.86
C VAL A 184 4.51 22.49 -1.85
N LEU A 185 3.38 22.15 -1.23
CA LEU A 185 2.78 22.97 -0.18
C LEU A 185 3.43 22.71 1.19
N LEU A 186 3.78 21.45 1.47
CA LEU A 186 4.30 21.02 2.77
C LEU A 186 5.72 21.54 3.02
N ALA A 187 6.62 21.46 2.03
CA ALA A 187 8.01 21.89 2.18
C ALA A 187 8.16 23.35 2.64
N PRO A 188 7.62 24.36 1.93
CA PRO A 188 7.78 25.75 2.34
C PRO A 188 7.09 26.04 3.67
N ARG A 189 6.03 25.29 4.02
CA ARG A 189 5.37 25.42 5.32
C ARG A 189 6.28 24.94 6.44
N LEU A 190 6.92 23.78 6.28
CA LEU A 190 7.86 23.23 7.25
C LEU A 190 9.14 24.07 7.37
N ASP A 191 9.55 24.76 6.30
CA ASP A 191 10.64 25.73 6.32
C ASP A 191 10.26 27.05 7.01
N GLY A 192 8.98 27.26 7.34
CA GLY A 192 8.47 28.55 7.83
C GLY A 192 8.48 29.67 6.78
N ALA A 193 8.73 29.34 5.50
CA ALA A 193 8.76 30.28 4.40
C ALA A 193 7.35 30.79 4.03
N VAL A 194 6.31 30.01 4.34
CA VAL A 194 4.90 30.40 4.14
C VAL A 194 4.08 30.25 5.42
N LEU A 195 3.17 31.20 5.64
CA LEU A 195 2.26 31.25 6.80
C LEU A 195 0.89 30.64 6.52
N TRP A 196 0.77 29.75 5.53
CA TRP A 196 -0.50 29.10 5.22
C TRP A 196 -0.99 28.23 6.38
N SER A 197 -2.31 28.16 6.57
CA SER A 197 -2.92 27.27 7.56
C SER A 197 -2.72 25.80 7.19
N TRP A 198 -2.74 24.91 8.18
CA TRP A 198 -2.54 23.48 7.93
C TRP A 198 -3.60 22.84 7.02
N PRO A 199 -4.89 23.24 7.07
CA PRO A 199 -5.88 22.76 6.12
C PRO A 199 -5.51 23.05 4.67
N VAL A 200 -4.97 24.24 4.36
CA VAL A 200 -4.54 24.58 2.99
C VAL A 200 -3.39 23.69 2.54
N VAL A 201 -2.45 23.41 3.44
CA VAL A 201 -1.30 22.57 3.14
C VAL A 201 -1.71 21.12 2.89
N ILE A 202 -2.69 20.59 3.62
CA ILE A 202 -3.13 19.18 3.52
C ILE A 202 -4.24 18.99 2.46
N LEU A 203 -4.83 20.07 1.97
CA LEU A 203 -5.95 20.07 1.01
C LEU A 203 -5.79 19.11 -0.19
N PRO A 204 -4.62 19.01 -0.87
CA PRO A 204 -4.48 18.09 -1.99
C PRO A 204 -4.80 16.64 -1.60
N LEU A 205 -4.28 16.18 -0.46
CA LEU A 205 -4.51 14.84 0.04
C LEU A 205 -5.99 14.64 0.45
N GLU A 206 -6.62 15.64 1.06
CA GLU A 206 -8.04 15.58 1.43
C GLU A 206 -8.94 15.44 0.21
N LEU A 207 -8.71 16.28 -0.81
CA LEU A 207 -9.48 16.26 -2.06
C LEU A 207 -9.35 14.91 -2.76
N TYR A 208 -8.14 14.33 -2.75
CA TYR A 208 -7.93 12.99 -3.30
C TYR A 208 -8.64 11.91 -2.51
N ALA A 209 -8.59 11.96 -1.18
CA ALA A 209 -9.26 11.01 -0.32
C ALA A 209 -10.79 11.06 -0.50
N MET A 210 -11.36 12.27 -0.52
CA MET A 210 -12.78 12.51 -0.78
C MET A 210 -13.18 12.07 -2.19
N GLY A 211 -12.41 12.43 -3.21
CA GLY A 211 -12.66 11.99 -4.59
C GLY A 211 -12.60 10.47 -4.75
N SER A 212 -11.63 9.83 -4.11
CA SER A 212 -11.49 8.36 -4.08
C SER A 212 -12.67 7.70 -3.37
N LEU A 213 -13.16 8.29 -2.27
CA LEU A 213 -14.33 7.82 -1.56
C LEU A 213 -15.59 7.92 -2.42
N VAL A 214 -15.85 9.09 -3.02
CA VAL A 214 -17.00 9.32 -3.91
C VAL A 214 -16.96 8.36 -5.11
N SER A 215 -15.79 8.19 -5.71
CA SER A 215 -15.57 7.23 -6.80
C SER A 215 -15.93 5.81 -6.38
N ARG A 216 -15.44 5.33 -5.22
CA ARG A 216 -15.79 4.00 -4.69
C ARG A 216 -17.29 3.85 -4.43
N VAL A 217 -17.95 4.86 -3.86
CA VAL A 217 -19.40 4.85 -3.64
C VAL A 217 -20.15 4.73 -4.96
N TYR A 218 -19.80 5.56 -5.94
CA TYR A 218 -20.39 5.54 -7.26
C TYR A 218 -20.25 4.17 -7.93
N TYR A 219 -19.04 3.61 -7.96
CA TYR A 219 -18.80 2.26 -8.51
C TYR A 219 -19.58 1.17 -7.78
N THR A 220 -19.68 1.26 -6.45
CA THR A 220 -20.43 0.28 -5.66
C THR A 220 -21.93 0.35 -5.94
N LEU A 221 -22.48 1.54 -6.18
CA LEU A 221 -23.90 1.73 -6.55
C LEU A 221 -24.20 1.27 -7.98
N CYS A 222 -23.24 1.40 -8.90
CA CYS A 222 -23.37 1.01 -10.30
C CYS A 222 -23.08 -0.47 -10.59
N SER A 223 -22.48 -1.21 -9.65
CA SER A 223 -22.19 -2.63 -9.82
C SER A 223 -23.46 -3.47 -10.04
N THR A 224 -23.46 -4.28 -11.10
CA THR A 224 -24.54 -5.23 -11.42
C THR A 224 -24.64 -6.35 -10.39
N GLU A 225 -23.49 -6.78 -9.86
CA GLU A 225 -23.40 -7.58 -8.66
C GLU A 225 -23.60 -6.65 -7.47
N ARG A 226 -24.86 -6.44 -7.07
CA ARG A 226 -25.19 -5.59 -5.94
C ARG A 226 -24.70 -6.25 -4.65
N PRO A 227 -23.65 -5.74 -3.98
CA PRO A 227 -23.46 -6.12 -2.58
C PRO A 227 -24.73 -5.75 -1.81
N PRO A 228 -25.03 -6.42 -0.69
CA PRO A 228 -26.13 -6.00 0.17
C PRO A 228 -25.95 -4.52 0.48
N ARG A 229 -26.98 -3.68 0.27
CA ARG A 229 -26.90 -2.22 0.49
C ARG A 229 -26.29 -1.85 1.85
N ALA A 230 -26.57 -2.67 2.87
CA ALA A 230 -26.00 -2.54 4.20
C ALA A 230 -24.46 -2.60 4.22
N VAL A 231 -23.84 -3.49 3.43
CA VAL A 231 -22.37 -3.62 3.34
C VAL A 231 -21.77 -2.41 2.64
N ALA A 232 -22.39 -1.93 1.57
CA ALA A 232 -21.91 -0.73 0.86
C ALA A 232 -21.97 0.52 1.76
N VAL A 233 -23.07 0.70 2.49
CA VAL A 233 -23.25 1.81 3.45
C VAL A 233 -22.28 1.68 4.63
N ALA A 234 -22.11 0.48 5.19
CA ALA A 234 -21.16 0.25 6.28
C ALA A 234 -19.71 0.53 5.85
N SER A 235 -19.30 0.08 4.67
CA SER A 235 -17.98 0.38 4.10
C SER A 235 -17.78 1.88 3.88
N LEU A 236 -18.81 2.58 3.38
CA LEU A 236 -18.76 4.03 3.22
C LEU A 236 -18.57 4.74 4.56
N ILE A 237 -19.40 4.43 5.56
CA ILE A 237 -19.30 5.01 6.91
C ILE A 237 -17.92 4.75 7.48
N ALA A 238 -17.42 3.50 7.38
CA ALA A 238 -16.11 3.15 7.89
C ALA A 238 -14.98 3.88 7.18
N CYS A 239 -15.04 4.04 5.85
CA CYS A 239 -14.07 4.83 5.09
C CYS A 239 -14.14 6.33 5.46
N THR A 240 -15.33 6.90 5.63
CA THR A 240 -15.48 8.29 6.09
C THR A 240 -14.90 8.48 7.48
N LEU A 241 -15.19 7.57 8.42
CA LEU A 241 -14.63 7.63 9.77
C LEU A 241 -13.10 7.45 9.77
N LEU A 242 -12.56 6.57 8.93
CA LEU A 242 -11.12 6.38 8.76
C LEU A 242 -10.41 7.60 8.20
N LEU A 243 -11.05 8.34 7.30
CA LEU A 243 -10.40 9.46 6.61
C LEU A 243 -10.60 10.77 7.37
N VAL A 244 -11.83 11.07 7.79
CA VAL A 244 -12.19 12.38 8.33
C VAL A 244 -11.74 12.53 9.79
N ALA A 245 -11.95 11.52 10.63
CA ALA A 245 -11.69 11.68 12.07
C ALA A 245 -10.20 11.83 12.41
N PRO A 246 -9.26 11.00 11.93
CA PRO A 246 -7.84 11.17 12.23
C PRO A 246 -7.27 12.44 11.60
N LEU A 247 -7.76 12.82 10.42
CA LEU A 247 -7.35 14.03 9.72
C LEU A 247 -7.80 15.29 10.47
N GLY A 248 -9.06 15.33 10.92
CA GLY A 248 -9.57 16.42 11.75
C GLY A 248 -8.80 16.54 13.07
N LEU A 249 -8.47 15.42 13.71
CA LEU A 249 -7.62 15.43 14.91
C LEU A 249 -6.19 15.87 14.59
N LEU A 250 -5.61 15.41 13.48
CA LEU A 250 -4.29 15.86 13.03
C LEU A 250 -4.27 17.37 12.81
N LEU A 251 -5.25 17.92 12.11
CA LEU A 251 -5.41 19.36 11.91
C LEU A 251 -5.56 20.11 13.23
N ALA A 252 -6.45 19.65 14.12
CA ALA A 252 -6.63 20.27 15.43
C ALA A 252 -5.31 20.34 16.21
N ARG A 253 -4.51 19.26 16.18
CA ARG A 253 -3.20 19.23 16.82
C ARG A 253 -2.21 20.18 16.15
N LEU A 254 -2.15 20.19 14.82
CA LEU A 254 -1.27 21.05 14.04
C LEU A 254 -1.59 22.55 14.24
N GLU A 255 -2.85 22.90 14.50
CA GLU A 255 -3.32 24.24 14.87
C GLU A 255 -3.12 24.57 16.37
N GLY A 256 -2.48 23.68 17.14
CA GLY A 256 -2.05 23.95 18.52
C GLY A 256 -2.89 23.30 19.63
N CYS A 257 -3.85 22.43 19.32
CA CYS A 257 -4.55 21.68 20.35
C CYS A 257 -3.62 20.64 21.01
N GLU A 258 -3.52 20.68 22.32
CA GLU A 258 -2.68 19.75 23.09
C GLU A 258 -3.44 18.48 23.48
N PHE A 259 -3.04 17.36 22.90
CA PHE A 259 -3.43 16.02 23.32
C PHE A 259 -2.34 15.05 22.87
N PRO A 260 -2.28 13.79 23.32
CA PRO A 260 -1.25 12.86 22.85
C PRO A 260 -1.54 12.36 21.42
N THR A 261 -0.50 12.18 20.61
CA THR A 261 -0.59 11.76 19.19
C THR A 261 -1.21 10.36 19.09
N SER A 262 -1.05 9.54 20.13
CA SER A 262 -1.72 8.23 20.26
C SER A 262 -3.25 8.31 20.16
N ARG A 263 -3.90 9.43 20.54
CA ARG A 263 -5.35 9.60 20.35
C ARG A 263 -5.77 9.71 18.89
N ILE A 264 -4.83 10.03 17.99
CA ILE A 264 -5.06 10.05 16.54
C ILE A 264 -4.83 8.64 15.99
N LEU A 265 -3.67 8.07 16.29
CA LEU A 265 -3.23 6.83 15.66
C LEU A 265 -3.95 5.58 16.18
N VAL A 266 -4.19 5.46 17.48
CA VAL A 266 -4.78 4.23 18.04
C VAL A 266 -6.18 3.98 17.47
N PRO A 267 -7.12 4.95 17.45
CA PRO A 267 -8.42 4.74 16.80
C PRO A 267 -8.28 4.38 15.33
N TRP A 268 -7.32 4.98 14.62
CA TRP A 268 -7.07 4.67 13.21
C TRP A 268 -6.60 3.22 13.01
N PHE A 269 -5.63 2.76 13.81
CA PHE A 269 -5.16 1.37 13.75
C PHE A 269 -6.24 0.37 14.15
N LEU A 270 -7.04 0.67 15.18
CA LEU A 270 -8.14 -0.19 15.60
C LEU A 270 -9.20 -0.29 14.49
N LEU A 271 -9.56 0.83 13.86
CA LEU A 271 -10.55 0.85 12.78
C LEU A 271 -10.02 0.14 11.53
N TYR A 272 -8.75 0.36 11.18
CA TYR A 272 -8.08 -0.35 10.09
C TYR A 272 -8.02 -1.86 10.35
N GLY A 273 -7.60 -2.27 11.55
CA GLY A 273 -7.56 -3.67 11.97
C GLY A 273 -8.94 -4.32 11.96
N PHE A 274 -9.97 -3.62 12.43
CA PHE A 274 -11.36 -4.08 12.37
C PHE A 274 -11.82 -4.30 10.93
N LEU A 275 -11.51 -3.37 10.02
CA LEU A 275 -11.87 -3.51 8.61
C LEU A 275 -11.15 -4.66 7.92
N MET A 276 -9.88 -4.88 8.25
CA MET A 276 -9.12 -6.04 7.75
C MET A 276 -9.72 -7.36 8.25
N LEU A 277 -10.04 -7.46 9.55
CA LEU A 277 -10.70 -8.63 10.13
C LEU A 277 -12.09 -8.85 9.53
N TRP A 278 -12.88 -7.80 9.37
CA TRP A 278 -14.19 -7.86 8.75
C TRP A 278 -14.12 -8.35 7.30
N GLY A 279 -13.22 -7.78 6.50
CA GLY A 279 -12.99 -8.20 5.12
C GLY A 279 -12.60 -9.68 5.02
N PHE A 280 -11.79 -10.16 5.96
CA PHE A 280 -11.43 -11.57 6.05
C PHE A 280 -12.62 -12.48 6.41
N VAL A 281 -13.41 -12.11 7.41
CA VAL A 281 -14.63 -12.87 7.79
C VAL A 281 -15.60 -12.95 6.61
N VAL A 282 -15.80 -11.85 5.89
CA VAL A 282 -16.64 -11.82 4.68
C VAL A 282 -16.08 -12.73 3.59
N ALA A 283 -14.76 -12.76 3.38
CA ALA A 283 -14.13 -13.65 2.42
C ALA A 283 -14.34 -15.13 2.78
N LEU A 284 -14.14 -15.51 4.05
CA LEU A 284 -14.37 -16.87 4.51
C LEU A 284 -15.84 -17.32 4.36
N HIS A 285 -16.79 -16.42 4.63
CA HIS A 285 -18.22 -16.74 4.51
C HIS A 285 -18.63 -17.02 3.06
N LYS A 286 -18.14 -16.23 2.10
CA LYS A 286 -18.40 -16.45 0.67
C LYS A 286 -17.90 -17.81 0.19
N ASP A 287 -16.72 -18.24 0.67
CA ASP A 287 -16.17 -19.54 0.31
C ASP A 287 -17.02 -20.69 0.88
N ALA A 288 -17.53 -20.54 2.10
CA ALA A 288 -18.43 -21.53 2.71
C ALA A 288 -19.72 -21.68 1.88
N ASP A 289 -20.36 -20.57 1.50
CA ASP A 289 -21.58 -20.59 0.69
C ASP A 289 -21.37 -21.25 -0.68
N ASN A 290 -20.23 -20.99 -1.32
CA ASN A 290 -19.86 -21.62 -2.59
C ASN A 290 -19.66 -23.13 -2.42
N LEU A 291 -19.00 -23.56 -1.35
CA LEU A 291 -18.80 -24.98 -1.05
C LEU A 291 -20.13 -25.70 -0.83
N TYR A 292 -21.05 -25.11 -0.06
CA TYR A 292 -22.38 -25.68 0.16
C TYR A 292 -23.15 -25.83 -1.16
N ARG A 293 -23.12 -24.83 -2.04
CA ARG A 293 -23.79 -24.91 -3.36
C ARG A 293 -23.24 -26.04 -4.22
N VAL A 294 -21.92 -26.21 -4.26
CA VAL A 294 -21.28 -27.30 -5.03
C VAL A 294 -21.65 -28.67 -4.45
N VAL A 295 -21.63 -28.83 -3.12
CA VAL A 295 -22.00 -30.09 -2.47
C VAL A 295 -23.48 -30.43 -2.67
N PHE A 296 -24.37 -29.44 -2.58
CA PHE A 296 -25.80 -29.63 -2.85
C PHE A 296 -26.09 -29.94 -4.32
N ALA A 297 -25.42 -29.27 -5.26
CA ALA A 297 -25.54 -29.57 -6.69
C ALA A 297 -25.04 -31.00 -7.02
N ALA A 298 -23.90 -31.41 -6.45
CA ALA A 298 -23.36 -32.75 -6.63
C ALA A 298 -24.28 -33.85 -6.06
N ARG A 299 -24.92 -33.59 -4.91
CA ARG A 299 -25.92 -34.53 -4.34
C ARG A 299 -27.21 -34.59 -5.16
N GLY A 300 -27.64 -33.49 -5.77
CA GLY A 300 -28.82 -33.45 -6.63
C GLY A 300 -28.65 -34.25 -7.93
N MET A 301 -27.45 -34.29 -8.51
CA MET A 301 -27.17 -35.06 -9.73
C MET A 301 -27.09 -36.57 -9.53
N HIS A 302 -26.87 -37.05 -8.30
CA HIS A 302 -26.86 -38.50 -8.00
C HIS A 302 -28.25 -39.06 -7.67
N ALA A 303 -29.26 -38.20 -7.52
CA ALA A 303 -30.63 -38.59 -7.20
C ALA A 303 -31.56 -38.63 -8.43
N ALA A 304 -31.02 -38.41 -9.64
CA ALA A 304 -31.71 -38.48 -10.93
C ALA A 304 -31.08 -39.57 -11.80
#